data_AF-A0A2T2SMA7-F1
#
_entry.id   AF-A0A2T2SMA7-F1
#
_cell.length_a   1.000
_cell.length_b   1.000
_cell.length_c   1.000
_cell.angle_alpha   90.00
_cell.angle_beta   90.00
_cell.angle_gamma   90.00
#
_symmetry.space_group_name_H-M   'P 1'
#
loop_
_entity.id
_entity.type
_entity.pdbx_description
1 polymer ?
#
loop_
_entity_poly.entity_id
_entity_poly.type
_entity_poly.pdbx_seq_one_letter_code
_entity_poly.pdbx_strand_id
1 'polypeptide(L)'
;MVTAIVLLDTERGKVNEVADTLAALDGISEVHSVAGRVDLVAMLRVAKNEELADLVTNQIRQVEGITDTETLIGFRVHSSHDLENMFSIGMD
;
A
#
# COMPACT_ATOMS: atom_id res chain seq x y z
N MET A 1 14.84 -0.80 -3.83
CA MET A 1 13.47 -0.36 -3.54
C MET A 1 12.52 -1.22 -4.37
N VAL A 2 11.68 -1.98 -3.70
CA VAL A 2 10.65 -2.84 -4.29
C VAL A 2 9.31 -2.13 -4.13
N THR A 3 8.51 -2.10 -5.19
CA THR A 3 7.15 -1.55 -5.16
C THR A 3 6.15 -2.68 -5.34
N ALA A 4 5.12 -2.70 -4.51
CA ALA A 4 4.00 -3.61 -4.67
C ALA A 4 2.68 -2.85 -4.52
N ILE A 5 1.65 -3.35 -5.20
CA ILE A 5 0.28 -2.86 -5.10
C ILE A 5 -0.51 -3.98 -4.47
N VAL A 6 -1.15 -3.70 -3.34
CA VAL A 6 -1.97 -4.70 -2.64
C VAL A 6 -3.41 -4.28 -2.78
N LEU A 7 -4.23 -5.17 -3.35
CA LEU A 7 -5.68 -5.03 -3.44
C LEU A 7 -6.28 -5.74 -2.24
N LEU A 8 -7.24 -5.12 -1.54
CA LEU A 8 -7.80 -5.67 -0.31
C LEU A 8 -9.33 -5.57 -0.29
N ASP A 9 -9.95 -6.67 0.09
CA ASP A 9 -11.36 -6.73 0.47
C ASP A 9 -11.50 -6.67 1.98
N THR A 10 -12.54 -5.99 2.44
CA THR A 10 -12.80 -5.79 3.86
C THR A 10 -14.20 -6.22 4.27
N GLU A 11 -14.37 -6.48 5.56
CA GLU A 11 -15.69 -6.67 6.14
C GLU A 11 -16.55 -5.40 6.00
N ARG A 12 -17.87 -5.58 5.86
CA ARG A 12 -18.80 -4.44 5.72
C ARG A 12 -18.67 -3.49 6.92
N GLY A 13 -18.41 -2.22 6.62
CA GLY A 13 -18.28 -1.17 7.62
C GLY A 13 -16.88 -1.04 8.24
N LYS A 14 -15.92 -1.88 7.84
CA LYS A 14 -14.53 -1.84 8.34
C LYS A 14 -13.54 -1.09 7.44
N VAL A 15 -13.95 -0.70 6.23
CA VAL A 15 -13.11 -0.02 5.22
C VAL A 15 -12.21 1.07 5.82
N ASN A 16 -12.78 2.04 6.55
CA ASN A 16 -12.00 3.16 7.09
C ASN A 16 -11.04 2.74 8.21
N GLU A 17 -11.49 1.87 9.12
CA GLU A 17 -10.66 1.39 10.23
C GLU A 17 -9.45 0.58 9.73
N VAL A 18 -9.68 -0.28 8.73
CA VAL A 18 -8.62 -1.02 8.04
C VAL A 18 -7.68 -0.05 7.32
N ALA A 19 -8.21 0.93 6.59
CA ALA A 19 -7.40 1.90 5.87
C ALA A 19 -6.48 2.71 6.80
N ASP A 20 -7.01 3.21 7.92
CA ASP A 20 -6.25 3.96 8.92
C ASP A 20 -5.16 3.08 9.56
N THR A 21 -5.48 1.81 9.83
CA THR A 21 -4.53 0.84 10.39
C THR A 21 -3.40 0.56 9.40
N LEU A 22 -3.72 0.33 8.13
CA LEU A 22 -2.72 0.10 7.08
C LEU A 22 -1.85 1.34 6.85
N ALA A 23 -2.44 2.54 6.84
CA ALA A 23 -1.70 3.78 6.65
C ALA A 23 -0.68 4.07 7.76
N ALA A 24 -0.82 3.44 8.93
CA ALA A 24 0.13 3.53 10.04
C ALA A 24 1.29 2.50 9.95
N LEU A 25 1.26 1.55 9.02
CA LEU A 25 2.30 0.53 8.87
C LEU A 25 3.51 1.05 8.08
N ASP A 26 4.70 0.80 8.61
CA ASP A 26 5.96 1.10 7.91
C ASP A 26 6.05 0.33 6.58
N GLY A 27 6.44 1.04 5.53
CA GLY A 27 6.55 0.49 4.18
C GLY A 27 5.26 0.60 3.35
N ILE A 28 4.15 1.07 3.93
CA ILE A 28 2.97 1.50 3.18
C ILE A 28 3.07 3.00 2.93
N SER A 29 3.15 3.38 1.64
CA SER A 29 3.25 4.78 1.22
C SER A 29 1.90 5.46 1.09
N GLU A 30 0.88 4.72 0.65
CA GLU A 30 -0.46 5.25 0.40
C GLU A 30 -1.49 4.14 0.60
N VAL A 31 -2.69 4.50 1.05
CA VAL A 31 -3.87 3.62 1.09
C VAL A 31 -5.06 4.40 0.56
N HIS A 32 -5.76 3.82 -0.42
CA HIS A 32 -6.90 4.45 -1.07
C HIS A 32 -8.13 3.57 -0.92
N SER A 33 -9.25 4.13 -0.46
CA SER A 33 -10.57 3.54 -0.69
C SER A 33 -10.97 3.75 -2.15
N VAL A 34 -11.37 2.68 -2.84
CA VAL A 34 -11.66 2.75 -4.27
C VAL A 34 -13.09 2.32 -4.59
N ALA A 35 -13.71 2.99 -5.57
CA ALA A 35 -14.94 2.51 -6.18
C ALA A 35 -14.56 1.44 -7.22
N GLY A 36 -14.37 0.20 -6.78
CA GLY A 36 -13.83 -0.87 -7.62
C GLY A 36 -14.34 -2.26 -7.25
N ARG A 37 -13.62 -3.29 -7.72
CA ARG A 37 -13.88 -4.69 -7.35
C ARG A 37 -13.43 -5.02 -5.93
N VAL A 38 -12.56 -4.18 -5.39
CA VAL A 38 -12.01 -4.27 -4.05
C VAL A 38 -12.35 -3.00 -3.29
N ASP A 39 -12.24 -3.05 -1.96
CA ASP A 39 -12.54 -1.91 -1.11
C ASP A 39 -11.34 -0.96 -0.99
N LEU A 40 -10.13 -1.51 -0.88
CA LEU A 40 -8.90 -0.76 -0.65
C LEU A 40 -7.78 -1.13 -1.64
N VAL A 41 -6.93 -0.16 -1.92
CA VAL A 41 -5.65 -0.34 -2.62
C VAL A 41 -4.54 0.28 -1.79
N ALA A 42 -3.54 -0.52 -1.41
CA ALA A 42 -2.37 -0.07 -0.67
C ALA A 42 -1.11 -0.10 -1.56
N MET A 43 -0.33 0.98 -1.52
CA MET A 43 0.92 1.14 -2.25
C MET A 43 2.09 0.89 -1.32
N LEU A 44 2.81 -0.21 -1.52
CA LEU A 44 3.95 -0.60 -0.68
C LEU A 44 5.27 -0.19 -1.34
N ARG A 45 6.18 0.35 -0.54
CA ARG A 45 7.55 0.71 -0.93
C ARG A 45 8.51 0.29 0.17
N VAL A 46 9.30 -0.74 -0.10
CA VAL A 46 10.27 -1.30 0.85
C VAL A 46 11.66 -1.40 0.23
N ALA A 47 12.70 -1.60 1.02
CA ALA A 47 14.05 -1.66 0.48
C ALA A 47 14.30 -2.97 -0.26
N LYS A 48 13.78 -4.09 0.28
CA LYS A 48 14.08 -5.47 -0.14
C LYS A 48 12.83 -6.35 -0.24
N ASN A 49 12.93 -7.47 -0.97
CA ASN A 49 11.81 -8.40 -1.15
C ASN A 49 11.41 -9.12 0.15
N GLU A 50 12.37 -9.38 1.04
CA GLU A 50 12.12 -10.03 2.32
C GLU A 50 11.26 -9.14 3.23
N GLU A 51 11.48 -7.83 3.21
CA GLU A 51 10.66 -6.83 3.92
C GLU A 51 9.23 -6.79 3.37
N LEU A 52 9.07 -6.94 2.05
CA LEU A 52 7.74 -7.02 1.44
C LEU A 52 6.99 -8.27 1.91
N ALA A 53 7.67 -9.42 1.90
CA ALA A 53 7.06 -10.69 2.31
C ALA A 53 6.62 -10.66 3.78
N ASP A 54 7.44 -10.06 4.65
CA ASP A 54 7.10 -9.86 6.06
C ASP A 54 5.90 -8.91 6.22
N LEU A 55 5.95 -7.72 5.61
CA LEU A 55 4.87 -6.73 5.68
C LEU A 55 3.54 -7.32 5.23
N VAL A 56 3.50 -8.04 4.11
CA VAL A 56 2.26 -8.66 3.62
C VAL A 56 1.80 -9.79 4.53
N THR A 57 2.68 -10.72 4.90
CA THR A 57 2.29 -11.98 5.55
C THR A 57 2.02 -11.81 7.05
N ASN A 58 2.85 -11.02 7.71
CA ASN A 58 2.88 -10.93 9.17
C ASN A 58 2.21 -9.66 9.70
N GLN A 59 1.98 -8.66 8.86
CA GLN A 59 1.35 -7.40 9.30
C GLN A 59 0.01 -7.19 8.59
N ILE A 60 -0.01 -7.00 7.26
CA ILE A 60 -1.23 -6.72 6.51
C ILE A 60 -2.28 -7.81 6.72
N ARG A 61 -1.93 -9.09 6.52
CA ARG A 61 -2.88 -10.20 6.69
C ARG A 61 -3.38 -10.40 8.13
N GLN A 62 -2.78 -9.74 9.12
CA GLN A 62 -3.21 -9.81 10.51
C GLN A 62 -4.14 -8.65 10.89
N VAL A 63 -4.34 -7.67 10.02
CA VAL A 63 -5.25 -6.55 10.27
C VAL A 63 -6.68 -7.07 10.30
N GLU A 64 -7.35 -6.84 11.42
CA GLU A 64 -8.74 -7.25 11.64
C GLU A 64 -9.66 -6.58 10.61
N GLY A 65 -10.62 -7.35 10.08
CA GLY A 65 -11.57 -6.87 9.09
C GLY A 65 -11.10 -6.98 7.65
N ILE A 66 -9.88 -7.47 7.38
CA ILE A 66 -9.47 -7.86 6.01
C ILE A 66 -9.99 -9.28 5.71
N THR A 67 -10.69 -9.43 4.59
CA THR A 67 -11.25 -10.72 4.16
C THR A 67 -10.46 -11.37 3.03
N ASP A 68 -9.83 -10.58 2.16
CA ASP A 68 -8.98 -11.10 1.08
C ASP A 68 -7.90 -10.09 0.68
N THR A 69 -6.80 -10.60 0.12
CA THR A 69 -5.68 -9.78 -0.37
C THR A 69 -5.08 -10.35 -1.65
N GLU A 70 -4.83 -9.50 -2.64
CA GLU A 70 -4.04 -9.81 -3.84
C GLU A 70 -2.82 -8.88 -3.91
N THR A 71 -1.61 -9.44 -3.99
CA THR A 71 -0.37 -8.65 -4.06
C THR A 71 0.23 -8.68 -5.45
N LEU A 72 0.37 -7.50 -6.06
CA LEU A 72 0.96 -7.28 -7.38
C LEU A 72 2.36 -6.67 -7.23
N ILE A 73 3.40 -7.48 -7.45
CA ILE A 73 4.79 -7.01 -7.36
C ILE A 73 5.18 -6.31 -8.66
N GLY A 74 5.62 -5.06 -8.57
CA GLY A 74 6.07 -4.29 -9.71
C GLY A 74 7.47 -4.71 -10.16
N PHE A 75 7.60 -5.21 -11.39
CA PHE A 75 8.90 -5.54 -11.98
C PHE A 75 9.62 -4.34 -12.57
N ARG A 76 8.87 -3.34 -13.04
CA ARG A 76 9.40 -2.10 -13.60
C ARG A 76 8.40 -0.98 -13.39
N VAL A 77 8.89 0.14 -12.86
CA VAL A 77 8.09 1.35 -12.71
C VAL A 77 8.29 2.23 -13.94
N HIS A 78 7.19 2.62 -14.57
CA HIS A 78 7.17 3.62 -15.64
C HIS A 78 6.51 4.88 -15.09
N SER A 79 7.29 5.75 -14.45
CA SER A 79 6.82 7.03 -13.91
C SER A 79 7.54 8.17 -14.62
N SER A 80 6.78 9.14 -15.15
CA SER A 80 7.29 10.43 -15.61
C SER A 80 7.35 11.48 -14.48
N HIS A 81 6.86 11.14 -13.27
CA HIS A 81 6.59 12.08 -12.18
C HIS A 81 7.59 11.98 -11.00
N ASP A 82 8.56 11.06 -11.04
CA ASP A 82 9.55 10.86 -9.95
C ASP A 82 10.68 11.91 -9.92
N LEU A 83 10.66 12.95 -10.76
CA LEU A 83 11.69 14.00 -10.78
C LEU A 83 11.29 15.31 -10.08
N GLU A 84 10.00 15.65 -9.98
CA GLU A 84 9.60 17.00 -9.54
C GLU A 84 9.30 17.11 -8.03
N ASN A 85 8.94 16.01 -7.36
CA ASN A 85 8.67 16.03 -5.92
C ASN A 85 9.92 16.13 -5.03
N MET A 86 11.13 16.12 -5.61
CA MET A 86 12.38 16.45 -4.91
C MET A 86 12.78 17.93 -5.02
N PHE A 87 12.16 18.72 -5.91
CA PHE A 87 12.52 20.12 -6.16
C PHE A 87 11.53 21.15 -5.59
N SER A 88 10.44 20.73 -4.93
CA SER A 88 9.51 21.66 -4.27
C SER A 88 9.89 22.02 -2.83
N ILE A 89 10.86 21.32 -2.22
CA ILE A 89 11.43 21.71 -0.93
C ILE A 89 12.55 22.71 -1.18
N GLY A 90 12.20 23.97 -1.45
CA GLY A 90 13.20 25.03 -1.59
C GLY A 90 12.76 26.33 -2.25
N MET A 91 11.46 26.59 -2.40
CA MET A 91 10.97 27.94 -2.67
C MET A 91 10.26 28.49 -1.44
N ASP A 92 11.06 28.85 -0.43
CA ASP A 92 10.89 30.01 0.44
C ASP A 92 12.29 30.47 0.90
#